data_AF-A0A9W6UT49-F1
#
_entry.id   AF-A0A9W6UT49-F1
#
_cell.length_a   1.000
_cell.length_b   1.000
_cell.length_c   1.000
_cell.angle_alpha   90.00
_cell.angle_beta   90.00
_cell.angle_gamma   90.00
#
_symmetry.space_group_name_H-M   'P 1'
#
loop_
_entity.id
_entity.type
_entity.pdbx_description
1 polymer ?
#
loop_
_entity_poly.entity_id
_entity_poly.type
_entity_poly.pdbx_seq_one_letter_code
_entity_poly.pdbx_strand_id
1 'polypeptide(L)'
;MGDLDTGDATRPDGRTSSAETLRLRAATRALRLHLRELPCVVHYEDEGDLFFAESAFPFARFCYESAESLIGASFGGTVMGALARSVFVDGLRWQWIGEAPDERRAALLGSMLEERNTILASLERHEATCPILPRWFAPLLEVTDLTGGSPQWWQAPSMPAENELIDTFLARPAEDALPSGDAVQDLLSSARQLLGLAGLRGAVMVLAHAGHGNLLGLESSLAEGGVPGHDLRPDHEALFMHTAAVGVTVTLLGVCAAAPESWPEEVDQKTFLEEALRLTREVADAATSLHGLGAASAPTGKQKIRFTTTRSEFLRGSVVVGVEDLLPDINDAGPVVAAAELYEQHVRSWHTSPYFGNPKLASVLAYLGGHSFFETVMSMIDNAPVAAVFAARMLLEEAARLRWLTSEAGSDDEFAQRSKRYFDEFRSRKKATISLLTGNGVRQQVAKKLFEFPDNVVEGPTDIAKGREPLPSIESMLRALGDPYPEPGWMCVAYSLLSQVTHSTPIGVLHLTRNRNDGVQFGQLTPEMLSLTLDVACLGSAHLLGTGSILLTGGSAEAAAYDLELHRRAYAVHNAARLVHGLD
;
A
#
# COMPACT_ATOMS: atom_id res chain seq x y z
N MET A 1 -16.54 -32.87 -13.02
CA MET A 1 -15.92 -32.41 -11.77
C MET A 1 -14.61 -33.17 -11.61
N GLY A 2 -13.55 -32.67 -12.23
CA GLY A 2 -12.19 -33.09 -11.90
C GLY A 2 -11.63 -32.03 -10.97
N ASP A 3 -11.09 -32.45 -9.82
CA ASP A 3 -10.28 -31.60 -8.95
C ASP A 3 -9.13 -31.04 -9.77
N LEU A 4 -9.24 -29.76 -10.15
CA LEU A 4 -8.06 -28.95 -10.39
C LEU A 4 -7.51 -28.65 -9.00
N ASP A 5 -6.49 -29.39 -8.60
CA ASP A 5 -5.70 -29.07 -7.42
C ASP A 5 -5.09 -27.66 -7.63
N THR A 6 -5.73 -26.64 -7.06
CA THR A 6 -5.40 -25.22 -7.32
C THR A 6 -4.13 -24.78 -6.60
N GLY A 7 -3.36 -25.69 -6.00
CA GLY A 7 -2.21 -25.36 -5.15
C GLY A 7 -2.61 -24.72 -3.79
N ASP A 8 -3.86 -24.29 -3.62
CA ASP A 8 -4.35 -23.62 -2.40
C ASP A 8 -4.45 -24.58 -1.19
N ALA A 9 -4.52 -25.88 -1.44
CA ALA A 9 -4.65 -26.93 -0.43
C ALA A 9 -3.36 -27.10 0.39
N THR A 10 -2.19 -26.88 -0.22
CA THR A 10 -0.88 -27.06 0.43
C THR A 10 -0.14 -25.73 0.49
N ARG A 11 0.09 -25.23 1.70
CA ARG A 11 0.83 -23.98 1.94
C ARG A 11 2.32 -24.17 1.61
N PRO A 12 3.09 -23.10 1.33
CA PRO A 12 4.53 -23.21 1.06
C PRO A 12 5.35 -23.83 2.20
N ASP A 13 4.84 -23.82 3.44
CA ASP A 13 5.42 -24.55 4.58
C ASP A 13 4.97 -26.02 4.71
N GLY A 14 4.25 -26.55 3.72
CA GLY A 14 3.78 -27.93 3.68
C GLY A 14 2.55 -28.22 4.53
N ARG A 15 1.95 -27.22 5.19
CA ARG A 15 0.71 -27.40 5.97
C ARG A 15 -0.53 -27.33 5.08
N THR A 16 -1.59 -28.03 5.47
CA THR A 16 -2.88 -27.97 4.78
C THR A 16 -3.72 -26.80 5.29
N SER A 17 -4.29 -26.02 4.37
CA SER A 17 -5.24 -24.95 4.70
C SER A 17 -6.53 -25.53 5.30
N SER A 18 -7.17 -24.82 6.24
CA SER A 18 -8.47 -25.25 6.75
C SER A 18 -9.57 -25.10 5.68
N ALA A 19 -10.69 -25.79 5.85
CA ALA A 19 -11.83 -25.68 4.93
C ALA A 19 -12.38 -24.24 4.85
N GLU A 20 -12.36 -23.52 5.96
CA GLU A 20 -12.77 -22.11 6.04
C GLU A 20 -11.83 -21.20 5.25
N THR A 21 -10.51 -21.41 5.36
CA THR A 21 -9.51 -20.66 4.56
C THR A 21 -9.66 -20.96 3.07
N LEU A 22 -9.86 -22.21 2.69
CA LEU A 22 -10.10 -22.57 1.29
C LEU A 22 -11.38 -21.94 0.74
N ARG A 23 -12.44 -21.86 1.55
CA ARG A 23 -13.69 -21.18 1.17
C ARG A 23 -13.47 -19.68 0.95
N LEU A 24 -12.70 -19.02 1.82
CA LEU A 24 -12.33 -17.62 1.63
C LEU A 24 -11.58 -17.43 0.29
N ARG A 25 -10.53 -18.22 0.04
CA ARG A 25 -9.72 -18.13 -1.19
C ARG A 25 -10.54 -18.39 -2.45
N ALA A 26 -11.49 -19.33 -2.40
CA ALA A 26 -12.40 -19.59 -3.50
C ALA A 26 -13.32 -18.38 -3.77
N ALA A 27 -13.86 -17.75 -2.72
CA ALA A 27 -14.71 -16.57 -2.85
C ALA A 27 -13.95 -15.36 -3.39
N THR A 28 -12.72 -15.11 -2.90
CA THR A 28 -11.89 -14.00 -3.39
C THR A 28 -11.50 -14.19 -4.84
N ARG A 29 -11.14 -15.43 -5.24
CA ARG A 29 -10.84 -15.75 -6.63
C ARG A 29 -12.05 -15.60 -7.55
N ALA A 30 -13.24 -16.01 -7.10
CA ALA A 30 -14.47 -15.82 -7.87
C ALA A 30 -14.74 -14.33 -8.13
N LEU A 31 -14.62 -13.47 -7.10
CA LEU A 31 -14.72 -12.02 -7.28
C LEU A 31 -13.65 -11.49 -8.24
N ARG A 32 -12.38 -11.90 -8.08
CA ARG A 32 -11.28 -11.47 -8.96
C ARG A 32 -11.55 -11.80 -10.42
N LEU A 33 -12.00 -13.04 -10.71
CA LEU A 33 -12.28 -13.48 -12.06
C LEU A 33 -13.42 -12.69 -12.69
N HIS A 34 -14.51 -12.46 -11.95
CA HIS A 34 -15.64 -11.62 -12.38
C HIS A 34 -15.17 -10.19 -12.72
N LEU A 35 -14.39 -9.55 -11.85
CA LEU A 35 -13.89 -8.19 -12.08
C LEU A 35 -12.94 -8.07 -13.28
N ARG A 36 -12.23 -9.15 -13.65
CA ARG A 36 -11.38 -9.21 -14.84
C ARG A 36 -12.17 -9.25 -16.15
N GLU A 37 -13.43 -9.68 -16.12
CA GLU A 37 -14.27 -9.74 -17.32
C GLU A 37 -14.69 -8.35 -17.82
N LEU A 38 -14.65 -7.32 -16.98
CA LEU A 38 -14.99 -5.95 -17.38
C LEU A 38 -13.87 -5.34 -18.25
N PRO A 39 -14.15 -4.98 -19.51
CA PRO A 39 -13.23 -4.23 -20.36
C PRO A 39 -12.94 -2.84 -19.78
N CYS A 40 -11.79 -2.27 -20.15
CA CYS A 40 -11.44 -0.90 -19.80
C CYS A 40 -11.69 0.00 -21.01
N VAL A 41 -12.53 1.02 -20.84
CA VAL A 41 -12.77 2.08 -21.83
C VAL A 41 -12.04 3.34 -21.35
N VAL A 42 -11.30 3.99 -22.25
CA VAL A 42 -10.52 5.19 -21.92
C VAL A 42 -10.66 6.21 -23.04
N HIS A 43 -10.97 7.45 -22.67
CA HIS A 43 -11.08 8.58 -23.57
C HIS A 43 -9.93 9.59 -23.31
N TYR A 44 -9.23 9.95 -24.38
CA TYR A 44 -8.03 10.83 -24.32
C TYR A 44 -8.33 12.29 -24.66
N GLU A 45 -9.36 12.49 -25.48
CA GLU A 45 -9.74 13.80 -26.03
C GLU A 45 -10.72 14.56 -25.11
N ASP A 46 -11.22 13.89 -24.07
CA ASP A 46 -12.16 14.44 -23.10
C ASP A 46 -11.45 15.09 -21.89
N GLU A 47 -12.25 15.56 -20.92
CA GLU A 47 -11.75 16.22 -19.71
C GLU A 47 -10.86 15.28 -18.88
N GLY A 48 -9.76 15.81 -18.32
CA GLY A 48 -8.79 14.99 -17.60
C GLY A 48 -9.34 14.30 -16.34
N ASP A 49 -10.42 14.82 -15.75
CA ASP A 49 -11.11 14.19 -14.62
C ASP A 49 -11.89 12.93 -15.04
N LEU A 50 -12.40 12.87 -16.27
CA LEU A 50 -12.99 11.67 -16.86
C LEU A 50 -11.92 10.58 -17.02
N PHE A 51 -10.75 10.92 -17.56
CA PHE A 51 -9.64 9.96 -17.67
C PHE A 51 -9.27 9.36 -16.31
N PHE A 52 -9.23 10.17 -15.24
CA PHE A 52 -8.98 9.65 -13.89
C PHE A 52 -10.10 8.75 -13.38
N ALA A 53 -11.37 9.03 -13.72
CA ALA A 53 -12.48 8.15 -13.39
C ALA A 53 -12.37 6.80 -14.10
N GLU A 54 -12.04 6.81 -15.38
CA GLU A 54 -11.85 5.62 -16.20
C GLU A 54 -10.67 4.77 -15.75
N SER A 55 -9.63 5.41 -15.23
CA SER A 55 -8.41 4.76 -14.75
C SER A 55 -8.55 4.16 -13.35
N ALA A 56 -9.52 4.62 -12.55
CA ALA A 56 -9.64 4.24 -11.15
C ALA A 56 -10.04 2.78 -10.93
N PHE A 57 -11.04 2.28 -11.66
CA PHE A 57 -11.43 0.87 -11.51
C PHE A 57 -10.33 -0.10 -11.98
N PRO A 58 -9.67 0.09 -13.14
CA PRO A 58 -8.50 -0.69 -13.52
C PRO A 58 -7.45 -0.74 -12.41
N PHE A 59 -7.11 0.42 -11.81
CA PHE A 59 -6.16 0.50 -10.71
C PHE A 59 -6.61 -0.32 -9.49
N ALA A 60 -7.84 -0.12 -9.01
CA ALA A 60 -8.38 -0.85 -7.86
C ALA A 60 -8.43 -2.36 -8.11
N ARG A 61 -8.76 -2.77 -9.34
CA ARG A 61 -8.72 -4.17 -9.79
C ARG A 61 -7.30 -4.74 -9.71
N PHE A 62 -6.28 -4.02 -10.19
CA PHE A 62 -4.88 -4.49 -10.10
C PHE A 62 -4.41 -4.63 -8.66
N CYS A 63 -4.76 -3.68 -7.78
CA CYS A 63 -4.42 -3.79 -6.37
C CYS A 63 -5.10 -4.98 -5.69
N TYR A 64 -6.39 -5.23 -5.98
CA TYR A 64 -7.12 -6.39 -5.46
C TYR A 64 -6.54 -7.71 -5.96
N GLU A 65 -6.24 -7.79 -7.25
CA GLU A 65 -5.60 -8.95 -7.87
C GLU A 65 -4.21 -9.21 -7.31
N SER A 66 -3.43 -8.15 -7.09
CA SER A 66 -2.11 -8.25 -6.48
C SER A 66 -2.21 -8.75 -5.04
N ALA A 67 -3.18 -8.26 -4.27
CA ALA A 67 -3.45 -8.75 -2.92
C ALA A 67 -3.83 -10.24 -2.92
N GLU A 68 -4.70 -10.69 -3.82
CA GLU A 68 -5.04 -12.13 -3.94
C GLU A 68 -3.85 -12.98 -4.38
N SER A 69 -3.01 -12.47 -5.29
CA SER A 69 -1.82 -13.19 -5.77
C SER A 69 -0.72 -13.34 -4.71
N LEU A 70 -0.75 -12.48 -3.68
CA LEU A 70 0.15 -12.57 -2.52
C LEU A 70 -0.38 -13.51 -1.42
N ILE A 71 -1.55 -14.12 -1.59
CA ILE A 71 -2.02 -15.17 -0.68
C ILE A 71 -1.05 -16.35 -0.72
N GLY A 72 -0.53 -16.74 0.45
CA GLY A 72 0.51 -17.76 0.54
C GLY A 72 1.93 -17.25 0.30
N ALA A 73 2.14 -16.01 -0.14
CA ALA A 73 3.47 -15.48 -0.38
C ALA A 73 4.09 -14.93 0.93
N SER A 74 4.71 -15.77 1.76
CA SER A 74 5.66 -15.38 2.83
C SER A 74 5.33 -14.07 3.60
N PHE A 75 6.20 -13.04 3.57
CA PHE A 75 5.94 -11.71 4.18
C PHE A 75 5.15 -10.77 3.26
N GLY A 76 4.65 -11.26 2.12
CA GLY A 76 3.65 -10.60 1.29
C GLY A 76 2.40 -10.23 2.08
N GLY A 77 2.23 -10.71 3.32
CA GLY A 77 1.19 -10.31 4.23
C GLY A 77 1.16 -8.81 4.57
N THR A 78 2.30 -8.19 4.85
CA THR A 78 2.34 -6.75 5.11
C THR A 78 1.97 -5.98 3.83
N VAL A 79 2.53 -6.38 2.69
CA VAL A 79 2.23 -5.79 1.36
C VAL A 79 0.76 -5.94 1.00
N MET A 80 0.17 -7.12 1.22
CA MET A 80 -1.25 -7.42 1.05
C MET A 80 -2.10 -6.51 1.93
N GLY A 81 -1.72 -6.30 3.19
CA GLY A 81 -2.39 -5.36 4.07
C GLY A 81 -2.36 -3.92 3.52
N ALA A 82 -1.22 -3.47 3.01
CA ALA A 82 -1.10 -2.14 2.43
C ALA A 82 -1.96 -1.97 1.16
N LEU A 83 -1.95 -2.96 0.26
CA LEU A 83 -2.80 -3.00 -0.93
C LEU A 83 -4.29 -2.99 -0.55
N ALA A 84 -4.70 -3.81 0.41
CA ALA A 84 -6.07 -3.89 0.91
C ALA A 84 -6.54 -2.54 1.48
N ARG A 85 -5.67 -1.87 2.25
CA ARG A 85 -5.95 -0.55 2.81
C ARG A 85 -6.09 0.51 1.71
N SER A 86 -5.19 0.50 0.74
CA SER A 86 -5.19 1.43 -0.39
C SER A 86 -6.48 1.34 -1.20
N VAL A 87 -6.86 0.12 -1.60
CA VAL A 87 -8.11 -0.15 -2.33
C VAL A 87 -9.34 0.25 -1.53
N PHE A 88 -9.32 0.05 -0.21
CA PHE A 88 -10.44 0.46 0.63
C PHE A 88 -10.59 1.98 0.72
N VAL A 89 -9.50 2.71 0.93
CA VAL A 89 -9.51 4.18 0.95
C VAL A 89 -9.96 4.73 -0.39
N ASP A 90 -9.49 4.14 -1.49
CA ASP A 90 -9.91 4.52 -2.83
C ASP A 90 -11.42 4.25 -3.03
N GLY A 91 -11.94 3.14 -2.52
CA GLY A 91 -13.38 2.88 -2.47
C GLY A 91 -14.15 3.97 -1.71
N LEU A 92 -13.68 4.41 -0.54
CA LEU A 92 -14.31 5.51 0.21
C LEU A 92 -14.31 6.83 -0.56
N ARG A 93 -13.24 7.10 -1.31
CA ARG A 93 -13.13 8.28 -2.17
C ARG A 93 -14.15 8.22 -3.31
N TRP A 94 -14.24 7.09 -4.01
CA TRP A 94 -15.20 6.90 -5.09
C TRP A 94 -16.65 6.85 -4.63
N GLN A 95 -16.90 6.36 -3.41
CA GLN A 95 -18.19 6.53 -2.79
C GLN A 95 -18.53 8.01 -2.58
N TRP A 96 -17.58 8.82 -2.09
CA TRP A 96 -17.78 10.25 -1.90
C TRP A 96 -18.01 10.98 -3.22
N ILE A 97 -17.26 10.64 -4.28
CA ILE A 97 -17.47 11.21 -5.63
C ILE A 97 -18.84 10.79 -6.17
N GLY A 98 -19.15 9.49 -6.17
CA GLY A 98 -20.40 8.95 -6.71
C GLY A 98 -21.67 9.41 -5.98
N GLU A 99 -21.57 9.98 -4.79
CA GLU A 99 -22.69 10.63 -4.08
C GLU A 99 -23.12 11.98 -4.71
N ALA A 100 -22.22 12.66 -5.42
CA ALA A 100 -22.51 13.91 -6.13
C ALA A 100 -21.51 14.10 -7.29
N PRO A 101 -21.62 13.29 -8.36
CA PRO A 101 -20.58 13.18 -9.37
C PRO A 101 -20.32 14.49 -10.12
N ASP A 102 -21.38 15.21 -10.51
CA ASP A 102 -21.30 16.50 -11.21
C ASP A 102 -20.52 17.57 -10.42
N GLU A 103 -20.55 17.51 -9.08
CA GLU A 103 -19.88 18.48 -8.21
C GLU A 103 -18.48 18.02 -7.80
N ARG A 104 -18.28 16.71 -7.65
CA ARG A 104 -17.12 16.14 -6.95
C ARG A 104 -16.10 15.49 -7.87
N ARG A 105 -16.43 15.12 -9.11
CA ARG A 105 -15.47 14.51 -10.05
C ARG A 105 -14.31 15.45 -10.36
N ALA A 106 -14.59 16.72 -10.57
CA ALA A 106 -13.57 17.76 -10.77
C ALA A 106 -12.56 17.87 -9.61
N ALA A 107 -12.88 17.36 -8.41
CA ALA A 107 -11.95 17.34 -7.29
C ALA A 107 -10.68 16.50 -7.56
N LEU A 108 -10.71 15.59 -8.53
CA LEU A 108 -9.56 14.82 -8.98
C LEU A 108 -8.44 15.75 -9.51
N LEU A 109 -8.80 16.79 -10.28
CA LEU A 109 -7.85 17.79 -10.78
C LEU A 109 -7.29 18.64 -9.64
N GLY A 110 -8.14 19.00 -8.67
CA GLY A 110 -7.72 19.72 -7.47
C GLY A 110 -6.73 18.92 -6.62
N SER A 111 -7.01 17.63 -6.40
CA SER A 111 -6.10 16.69 -5.72
C SER A 111 -4.75 16.62 -6.40
N MET A 112 -4.74 16.49 -7.73
CA MET A 112 -3.49 16.42 -8.49
C MET A 112 -2.63 17.69 -8.34
N LEU A 113 -3.23 18.88 -8.32
CA LEU A 113 -2.46 20.13 -8.06
C LEU A 113 -1.86 20.15 -6.66
N GLU A 114 -2.62 19.72 -5.66
CA GLU A 114 -2.15 19.69 -4.28
C GLU A 114 -1.02 18.68 -4.09
N GLU A 115 -1.09 17.54 -4.78
CA GLU A 115 -0.03 16.53 -4.81
C GLU A 115 1.24 17.08 -5.44
N ARG A 116 1.15 17.74 -6.61
CA ARG A 116 2.30 18.41 -7.24
C ARG A 116 2.91 19.45 -6.31
N ASN A 117 2.08 20.27 -5.67
CA ASN A 117 2.55 21.28 -4.72
C ASN A 117 3.21 20.64 -3.49
N THR A 118 2.71 19.50 -3.03
CA THR A 118 3.28 18.73 -1.92
C THR A 118 4.63 18.13 -2.28
N ILE A 119 4.78 17.59 -3.48
CA ILE A 119 6.07 17.08 -4.00
C ILE A 119 7.09 18.22 -4.10
N LEU A 120 6.70 19.38 -4.64
CA LEU A 120 7.56 20.57 -4.67
C LEU A 120 7.94 21.06 -3.26
N ALA A 121 6.98 21.10 -2.35
CA ALA A 121 7.26 21.45 -0.95
C ALA A 121 8.21 20.45 -0.29
N SER A 122 8.13 19.17 -0.65
CA SER A 122 9.03 18.12 -0.18
C SER A 122 10.46 18.36 -0.68
N LEU A 123 10.63 18.58 -1.99
CA LEU A 123 11.93 18.93 -2.60
C LEU A 123 12.58 20.13 -1.89
N GLU A 124 11.84 21.22 -1.69
CA GLU A 124 12.33 22.42 -0.99
C GLU A 124 12.68 22.15 0.47
N ARG A 125 11.80 21.50 1.22
CA ARG A 125 12.01 21.21 2.66
C ARG A 125 13.24 20.34 2.88
N HIS A 126 13.51 19.46 1.92
CA HIS A 126 14.56 18.46 2.03
C HIS A 126 15.85 18.83 1.29
N GLU A 127 15.91 20.01 0.68
CA GLU A 127 17.07 20.47 -0.09
C GLU A 127 17.46 19.45 -1.18
N ALA A 128 16.45 18.81 -1.78
CA ALA A 128 16.59 17.80 -2.81
C ALA A 128 16.16 18.35 -4.17
N THR A 129 16.80 17.88 -5.23
CA THR A 129 16.55 18.31 -6.60
C THR A 129 15.91 17.19 -7.43
N CYS A 130 15.13 17.59 -8.43
CA CYS A 130 14.56 16.67 -9.42
C CYS A 130 14.50 17.41 -10.78
N PRO A 131 15.53 17.28 -11.63
CA PRO A 131 15.60 18.03 -12.89
C PRO A 131 14.56 17.56 -13.92
N ILE A 132 13.95 16.40 -13.70
CA ILE A 132 12.94 15.80 -14.58
C ILE A 132 11.51 15.89 -14.01
N LEU A 133 11.26 16.84 -13.10
CA LEU A 133 9.95 17.02 -12.48
C LEU A 133 8.76 17.06 -13.46
N PRO A 134 8.86 17.67 -14.67
CA PRO A 134 7.80 17.58 -15.67
C PRO A 134 7.32 16.15 -15.96
N ARG A 135 8.24 15.18 -16.00
CA ARG A 135 7.94 13.76 -16.28
C ARG A 135 7.25 13.07 -15.10
N TRP A 136 7.54 13.51 -13.88
CA TRP A 136 6.81 13.08 -12.68
C TRP A 136 5.39 13.65 -12.60
N PHE A 137 5.15 14.79 -13.24
CA PHE A 137 3.87 15.50 -13.12
C PHE A 137 2.92 15.19 -14.27
N ALA A 138 3.43 14.91 -15.47
CA ALA A 138 2.62 14.56 -16.64
C ALA A 138 3.33 13.50 -17.51
N PRO A 139 3.39 12.23 -17.05
CA PRO A 139 4.05 11.15 -17.81
C PRO A 139 3.25 10.66 -19.02
N LEU A 140 2.00 11.10 -19.20
CA LEU A 140 1.15 10.79 -20.35
C LEU A 140 0.80 12.08 -21.09
N LEU A 141 1.33 12.22 -22.32
CA LEU A 141 1.21 13.45 -23.11
C LEU A 141 -0.06 13.50 -23.96
N GLU A 142 -0.64 12.34 -24.23
CA GLU A 142 -1.76 12.19 -25.14
C GLU A 142 -3.12 12.47 -24.47
N VAL A 143 -3.16 12.54 -23.14
CA VAL A 143 -4.38 12.89 -22.39
C VAL A 143 -4.49 14.41 -22.30
N THR A 144 -5.62 14.92 -22.76
CA THR A 144 -5.88 16.36 -22.83
C THR A 144 -5.88 16.99 -21.42
N ASP A 145 -5.25 18.17 -21.31
CA ASP A 145 -5.27 19.02 -20.11
C ASP A 145 -4.65 18.41 -18.83
N LEU A 146 -3.82 17.37 -18.92
CA LEU A 146 -3.08 16.86 -17.75
C LEU A 146 -1.94 17.78 -17.30
N THR A 147 -1.58 18.83 -18.04
CA THR A 147 -0.51 19.75 -17.64
C THR A 147 -0.92 20.72 -16.53
N GLY A 148 -2.22 20.87 -16.26
CA GLY A 148 -2.76 21.82 -15.28
C GLY A 148 -2.85 23.26 -15.77
N GLY A 149 -2.72 23.46 -17.09
CA GLY A 149 -2.73 24.77 -17.72
C GLY A 149 -4.12 25.40 -17.85
N SER A 150 -5.20 24.61 -17.84
CA SER A 150 -6.54 25.18 -18.05
C SER A 150 -7.11 25.88 -16.80
N PRO A 151 -8.08 26.80 -16.99
CA PRO A 151 -8.79 27.46 -15.89
C PRO A 151 -9.56 26.51 -14.97
N GLN A 152 -9.99 25.34 -15.46
CA GLN A 152 -10.81 24.39 -14.71
C GLN A 152 -10.06 23.84 -13.49
N TRP A 153 -8.76 23.57 -13.65
CA TRP A 153 -7.85 23.13 -12.58
C TRP A 153 -7.78 24.12 -11.42
N TRP A 154 -7.81 25.41 -11.72
CA TRP A 154 -7.76 26.46 -10.69
C TRP A 154 -9.07 26.62 -9.93
N GLN A 155 -10.19 26.14 -10.47
CA GLN A 155 -11.51 26.18 -9.84
C GLN A 155 -11.90 24.85 -9.20
N ALA A 156 -11.19 23.77 -9.53
CA ALA A 156 -11.41 22.45 -8.98
C ALA A 156 -11.31 22.45 -7.43
N PRO A 157 -12.28 21.85 -6.72
CA PRO A 157 -12.23 21.73 -5.27
C PRO A 157 -11.14 20.75 -4.82
N SER A 158 -10.67 20.87 -3.58
CA SER A 158 -9.79 19.87 -2.97
C SER A 158 -10.57 18.61 -2.63
N MET A 159 -9.91 17.44 -2.71
CA MET A 159 -10.47 16.22 -2.15
C MET A 159 -10.32 16.15 -0.63
N PRO A 160 -11.27 15.48 0.07
CA PRO A 160 -11.10 15.16 1.48
C PRO A 160 -9.82 14.37 1.74
N ALA A 161 -9.17 14.65 2.88
CA ALA A 161 -8.03 13.85 3.28
C ALA A 161 -8.46 12.41 3.64
N GLU A 162 -7.56 11.45 3.45
CA GLU A 162 -7.79 10.03 3.73
C GLU A 162 -8.34 9.77 5.14
N ASN A 163 -7.78 10.42 6.17
CA ASN A 163 -8.25 10.26 7.55
C ASN A 163 -9.68 10.81 7.72
N GLU A 164 -10.06 11.87 7.00
CA GLU A 164 -11.43 12.40 7.06
C GLU A 164 -12.44 11.44 6.41
N LEU A 165 -12.04 10.76 5.31
CA LEU A 165 -12.86 9.72 4.68
C LEU A 165 -13.05 8.53 5.63
N ILE A 166 -11.96 8.07 6.26
CA ILE A 166 -11.99 6.97 7.23
C ILE A 166 -12.84 7.35 8.45
N ASP A 167 -12.63 8.53 9.03
CA ASP A 167 -13.41 9.01 10.17
C ASP A 167 -14.90 9.11 9.81
N THR A 168 -15.21 9.63 8.62
CA THR A 168 -16.60 9.71 8.12
C THR A 168 -17.22 8.32 7.99
N PHE A 169 -16.49 7.37 7.42
CA PHE A 169 -16.91 5.98 7.34
C PHE A 169 -17.17 5.36 8.73
N LEU A 170 -16.26 5.58 9.69
CA LEU A 170 -16.36 5.03 11.04
C LEU A 170 -17.52 5.66 11.85
N ALA A 171 -17.81 6.94 11.64
CA ALA A 171 -18.85 7.67 12.37
C ALA A 171 -20.28 7.47 11.83
N ARG A 172 -20.44 7.04 10.56
CA ARG A 172 -21.78 6.84 9.97
C ARG A 172 -22.50 5.63 10.60
N PRO A 173 -23.77 5.75 11.03
CA PRO A 173 -24.57 4.59 11.38
C PRO A 173 -24.90 3.76 10.13
N ALA A 174 -25.15 2.46 10.30
CA ALA A 174 -25.79 1.66 9.24
C ALA A 174 -27.23 2.17 9.10
N GLU A 175 -27.50 2.95 8.06
CA GLU A 175 -28.86 3.44 7.76
C GLU A 175 -29.51 2.57 6.69
N ASP A 176 -30.81 2.31 6.84
CA ASP A 176 -31.64 1.77 5.77
C ASP A 176 -31.79 2.85 4.69
N ALA A 177 -31.07 2.72 3.59
CA ALA A 177 -31.21 3.62 2.46
C ALA A 177 -32.59 3.42 1.81
N LEU A 178 -33.33 4.51 1.62
CA LEU A 178 -34.53 4.50 0.80
C LEU A 178 -34.14 4.35 -0.67
N PRO A 179 -34.89 3.58 -1.49
CA PRO A 179 -34.62 3.47 -2.92
C PRO A 179 -34.65 4.86 -3.56
N SER A 180 -33.57 5.20 -4.25
CA SER A 180 -33.41 6.43 -5.01
C SER A 180 -34.12 6.37 -6.37
N GLY A 181 -34.41 5.16 -6.86
CA GLY A 181 -34.95 4.91 -8.19
C GLY A 181 -33.88 4.82 -9.29
N ASP A 182 -32.63 5.14 -8.95
CA ASP A 182 -31.45 4.89 -9.77
C ASP A 182 -30.80 3.58 -9.30
N ALA A 183 -30.70 2.61 -10.22
CA ALA A 183 -30.19 1.27 -9.91
C ALA A 183 -28.75 1.29 -9.39
N VAL A 184 -27.88 2.17 -9.90
CA VAL A 184 -26.48 2.26 -9.48
C VAL A 184 -26.39 2.90 -8.10
N GLN A 185 -27.18 3.94 -7.83
CA GLN A 185 -27.24 4.56 -6.51
C GLN A 185 -27.84 3.64 -5.45
N ASP A 186 -28.81 2.80 -5.82
CA ASP A 186 -29.39 1.78 -4.95
C ASP A 186 -28.37 0.66 -4.65
N LEU A 187 -27.56 0.27 -5.64
CA LEU A 187 -26.45 -0.67 -5.47
C LEU A 187 -25.31 -0.09 -4.63
N LEU A 188 -24.93 1.17 -4.85
CA LEU A 188 -23.98 1.91 -4.01
C LEU A 188 -24.47 1.94 -2.56
N SER A 189 -25.76 2.24 -2.36
CA SER A 189 -26.37 2.24 -1.04
C SER A 189 -26.39 0.84 -0.40
N SER A 190 -26.55 -0.22 -1.21
CA SER A 190 -26.48 -1.61 -0.76
C SER A 190 -25.04 -2.04 -0.41
N ALA A 191 -24.03 -1.57 -1.16
CA ALA A 191 -22.61 -1.77 -0.81
C ALA A 191 -22.26 -1.07 0.52
N ARG A 192 -22.91 0.05 0.85
CA ARG A 192 -22.77 0.69 2.17
C ARG A 192 -23.26 -0.19 3.33
N GLN A 193 -24.10 -1.18 3.09
CA GLN A 193 -24.47 -2.12 4.14
C GLN A 193 -23.33 -3.11 4.44
N LEU A 194 -22.49 -3.43 3.45
CA LEU A 194 -21.25 -4.21 3.65
C LEU A 194 -20.22 -3.42 4.46
N LEU A 195 -20.21 -2.09 4.27
CA LEU A 195 -19.45 -1.13 5.06
C LEU A 195 -19.89 -1.09 6.55
N GLY A 196 -21.10 -1.57 6.89
CA GLY A 196 -21.65 -1.60 8.25
C GLY A 196 -21.26 -2.79 9.12
N LEU A 197 -20.52 -3.78 8.60
CA LEU A 197 -20.09 -4.95 9.37
C LEU A 197 -18.95 -4.55 10.35
N ALA A 198 -18.97 -4.96 11.63
CA ALA A 198 -17.86 -4.65 12.56
C ALA A 198 -16.53 -5.20 12.05
N GLY A 199 -16.60 -6.30 11.29
CA GLY A 199 -15.46 -6.88 10.61
C GLY A 199 -14.66 -5.88 9.81
N LEU A 200 -15.32 -5.03 9.05
CA LEU A 200 -14.62 -4.07 8.22
C LEU A 200 -14.05 -2.91 9.02
N ARG A 201 -14.77 -2.40 10.02
CA ARG A 201 -14.25 -1.35 10.93
C ARG A 201 -13.02 -1.82 11.67
N GLY A 202 -13.05 -3.06 12.18
CA GLY A 202 -11.91 -3.63 12.87
C GLY A 202 -10.76 -3.97 11.94
N ALA A 203 -11.04 -4.44 10.72
CA ALA A 203 -10.03 -4.71 9.71
C ALA A 203 -9.26 -3.44 9.30
N VAL A 204 -9.96 -2.33 9.01
CA VAL A 204 -9.34 -1.04 8.67
C VAL A 204 -8.41 -0.54 9.78
N MET A 205 -8.78 -0.77 11.03
CA MET A 205 -7.97 -0.37 12.18
C MET A 205 -6.73 -1.25 12.40
N VAL A 206 -6.81 -2.55 12.09
CA VAL A 206 -5.63 -3.43 12.07
C VAL A 206 -4.72 -3.05 10.90
N LEU A 207 -5.29 -2.76 9.74
CA LEU A 207 -4.59 -2.31 8.54
C LEU A 207 -3.84 -0.99 8.72
N ALA A 208 -4.30 -0.09 9.61
CA ALA A 208 -3.59 1.14 9.96
C ALA A 208 -2.16 0.91 10.51
N HIS A 209 -1.83 -0.32 10.91
CA HIS A 209 -0.48 -0.69 11.36
C HIS A 209 0.09 -1.86 10.59
N ALA A 210 -0.74 -2.82 10.17
CA ALA A 210 -0.31 -3.99 9.43
C ALA A 210 0.04 -3.69 7.95
N GLY A 211 -0.45 -2.58 7.38
CA GLY A 211 -0.15 -2.14 6.01
C GLY A 211 1.04 -1.18 5.88
N HIS A 212 1.93 -1.15 6.87
CA HIS A 212 3.16 -0.36 6.84
C HIS A 212 4.34 -1.27 7.12
N GLY A 213 5.52 -0.93 6.58
CA GLY A 213 6.75 -1.52 7.09
C GLY A 213 6.81 -1.17 8.56
N ASN A 214 6.73 -2.15 9.47
CA ASN A 214 7.01 -2.01 10.90
C ASN A 214 6.88 -3.37 11.60
N LEU A 215 7.23 -3.40 12.89
CA LEU A 215 7.16 -4.62 13.70
C LEU A 215 5.77 -5.28 13.71
N LEU A 216 4.68 -4.53 13.92
CA LEU A 216 3.32 -5.11 13.93
C LEU A 216 2.94 -5.67 12.55
N GLY A 217 3.38 -4.99 11.49
CA GLY A 217 3.24 -5.46 10.12
C GLY A 217 3.98 -6.79 9.88
N LEU A 218 5.23 -6.89 10.32
CA LEU A 218 6.02 -8.11 10.19
C LEU A 218 5.48 -9.25 11.07
N GLU A 219 5.01 -8.94 12.27
CA GLU A 219 4.38 -9.90 13.19
C GLU A 219 3.11 -10.53 12.60
N SER A 220 2.41 -9.83 11.69
CA SER A 220 1.26 -10.41 10.97
C SER A 220 1.65 -11.57 10.03
N SER A 221 2.94 -11.66 9.66
CA SER A 221 3.51 -12.71 8.79
C SER A 221 4.08 -13.90 9.56
N LEU A 222 3.75 -14.03 10.85
CA LEU A 222 4.01 -15.24 11.62
C LEU A 222 2.97 -16.30 11.28
N ALA A 223 3.42 -17.46 10.84
CA ALA A 223 2.58 -18.62 10.65
C ALA A 223 1.84 -19.00 11.94
N GLU A 224 0.73 -19.76 11.83
CA GLU A 224 0.03 -20.33 13.00
C GLU A 224 0.96 -21.17 13.91
N GLY A 225 2.01 -21.79 13.36
CA GLY A 225 3.04 -22.48 14.13
C GLY A 225 4.23 -21.60 14.53
N GLY A 226 4.10 -20.27 14.52
CA GLY A 226 5.13 -19.32 14.97
C GLY A 226 6.34 -19.17 14.06
N VAL A 227 6.40 -19.88 12.93
CA VAL A 227 7.51 -19.75 11.97
C VAL A 227 7.35 -18.46 11.16
N PRO A 228 8.33 -17.55 11.17
CA PRO A 228 8.27 -16.35 10.35
C PRO A 228 8.29 -16.67 8.86
N GLY A 229 7.48 -15.97 8.07
CA GLY A 229 7.78 -15.81 6.65
C GLY A 229 7.38 -16.95 5.72
N HIS A 230 6.47 -17.83 6.13
CA HIS A 230 5.96 -18.85 5.22
C HIS A 230 4.52 -18.62 4.77
N ASP A 231 3.72 -17.88 5.56
CA ASP A 231 2.37 -17.49 5.18
C ASP A 231 1.77 -16.50 6.20
N LEU A 232 0.70 -15.81 5.82
CA LEU A 232 -0.16 -15.05 6.71
C LEU A 232 -0.95 -15.96 7.65
N ARG A 233 -1.31 -15.43 8.82
CA ARG A 233 -2.35 -16.06 9.64
C ARG A 233 -3.70 -15.98 8.92
N PRO A 234 -4.53 -17.05 8.98
CA PRO A 234 -5.83 -17.05 8.32
C PRO A 234 -6.76 -15.89 8.72
N ASP A 235 -6.66 -15.41 9.96
CA ASP A 235 -7.43 -14.27 10.44
C ASP A 235 -6.98 -12.94 9.80
N HIS A 236 -5.68 -12.73 9.60
CA HIS A 236 -5.14 -11.55 8.91
C HIS A 236 -5.43 -11.59 7.41
N GLU A 237 -5.24 -12.74 6.76
CA GLU A 237 -5.65 -12.97 5.37
C GLU A 237 -7.14 -12.63 5.17
N ALA A 238 -8.00 -13.12 6.06
CA ALA A 238 -9.43 -12.81 6.06
C ALA A 238 -9.73 -11.32 6.23
N LEU A 239 -9.08 -10.64 7.19
CA LEU A 239 -9.26 -9.20 7.39
C LEU A 239 -8.86 -8.39 6.15
N PHE A 240 -7.72 -8.73 5.54
CA PHE A 240 -7.17 -7.97 4.43
C PHE A 240 -8.02 -8.19 3.17
N MET A 241 -8.36 -9.43 2.85
CA MET A 241 -9.18 -9.72 1.67
C MET A 241 -10.63 -9.25 1.80
N HIS A 242 -11.20 -9.26 2.99
CA HIS A 242 -12.50 -8.62 3.24
C HIS A 242 -12.45 -7.12 2.92
N THR A 243 -11.42 -6.43 3.41
CA THR A 243 -11.25 -4.99 3.19
C THR A 243 -11.01 -4.66 1.72
N ALA A 244 -10.14 -5.43 1.05
CA ALA A 244 -9.83 -5.26 -0.36
C ALA A 244 -11.06 -5.52 -1.25
N ALA A 245 -11.84 -6.58 -0.96
CA ALA A 245 -13.04 -6.94 -1.74
C ALA A 245 -14.12 -5.85 -1.66
N VAL A 246 -14.34 -5.29 -0.46
CA VAL A 246 -15.29 -4.18 -0.31
C VAL A 246 -14.77 -2.93 -1.03
N GLY A 247 -13.48 -2.60 -0.86
CA GLY A 247 -12.89 -1.43 -1.51
C GLY A 247 -13.02 -1.47 -3.03
N VAL A 248 -12.64 -2.57 -3.69
CA VAL A 248 -12.68 -2.66 -5.16
C VAL A 248 -14.10 -2.58 -5.71
N THR A 249 -15.07 -3.19 -5.02
CA THR A 249 -16.48 -3.14 -5.42
C THR A 249 -17.08 -1.75 -5.22
N VAL A 250 -16.72 -1.05 -4.14
CA VAL A 250 -17.17 0.33 -3.91
C VAL A 250 -16.51 1.28 -4.93
N THR A 251 -15.24 1.08 -5.29
CA THR A 251 -14.60 1.82 -6.39
C THR A 251 -15.37 1.61 -7.70
N LEU A 252 -15.65 0.36 -8.08
CA LEU A 252 -16.41 0.04 -9.30
C LEU A 252 -17.76 0.77 -9.34
N LEU A 253 -18.55 0.65 -8.27
CA LEU A 253 -19.85 1.28 -8.17
C LEU A 253 -19.77 2.81 -8.18
N GLY A 254 -18.77 3.39 -7.52
CA GLY A 254 -18.57 4.84 -7.44
C GLY A 254 -18.13 5.44 -8.77
N VAL A 255 -17.23 4.77 -9.48
CA VAL A 255 -16.82 5.12 -10.86
C VAL A 255 -18.02 5.03 -11.79
N CYS A 256 -18.80 3.94 -11.72
CA CYS A 256 -20.01 3.77 -12.53
C CYS A 256 -21.03 4.90 -12.33
N ALA A 257 -21.15 5.42 -11.11
CA ALA A 257 -22.02 6.58 -10.83
C ALA A 257 -21.42 7.91 -11.32
N ALA A 258 -20.08 8.02 -11.37
CA ALA A 258 -19.38 9.25 -11.71
C ALA A 258 -19.04 9.43 -13.19
N ALA A 259 -18.97 8.33 -13.93
CA ALA A 259 -18.74 8.28 -15.36
C ALA A 259 -19.55 7.13 -15.98
N PRO A 260 -20.91 7.20 -15.94
CA PRO A 260 -21.76 6.19 -16.56
C PRO A 260 -21.51 6.07 -18.08
N GLU A 261 -21.06 7.15 -18.72
CA GLU A 261 -20.67 7.21 -20.13
C GLU A 261 -19.50 6.28 -20.48
N SER A 262 -18.65 5.96 -19.51
CA SER A 262 -17.47 5.10 -19.69
C SER A 262 -17.78 3.60 -19.53
N TRP A 263 -19.05 3.24 -19.31
CA TRP A 263 -19.45 1.85 -19.17
C TRP A 263 -19.36 1.11 -20.52
N PRO A 264 -18.71 -0.07 -20.62
CA PRO A 264 -18.63 -0.84 -21.86
C PRO A 264 -20.01 -1.24 -22.39
N GLU A 265 -20.33 -0.90 -23.65
CA GLU A 265 -21.65 -1.16 -24.26
C GLU A 265 -22.00 -2.65 -24.34
N GLU A 266 -20.99 -3.50 -24.45
CA GLU A 266 -21.13 -4.95 -24.59
C GLU A 266 -21.43 -5.68 -23.27
N VAL A 267 -21.36 -5.00 -22.12
CA VAL A 267 -21.58 -5.60 -20.79
C VAL A 267 -22.87 -5.06 -20.18
N ASP A 268 -23.80 -5.96 -19.82
CA ASP A 268 -25.00 -5.56 -19.08
C ASP A 268 -24.64 -5.00 -17.69
N GLN A 269 -24.75 -3.68 -17.54
CA GLN A 269 -24.28 -2.97 -16.36
C GLN A 269 -24.91 -3.48 -15.08
N LYS A 270 -26.24 -3.59 -15.06
CA LYS A 270 -26.97 -3.96 -13.85
C LYS A 270 -26.61 -5.37 -13.39
N THR A 271 -26.64 -6.34 -14.28
CA THR A 271 -26.32 -7.74 -13.95
C THR A 271 -24.87 -7.88 -13.47
N PHE A 272 -23.93 -7.19 -14.13
CA PHE A 272 -22.52 -7.22 -13.74
C PHE A 272 -22.29 -6.67 -12.33
N LEU A 273 -22.90 -5.52 -12.01
CA LEU A 273 -22.78 -4.87 -10.70
C LEU A 273 -23.49 -5.65 -9.59
N GLU A 274 -24.66 -6.22 -9.87
CA GLU A 274 -25.39 -7.10 -8.94
C GLU A 274 -24.57 -8.34 -8.58
N GLU A 275 -23.92 -8.97 -9.57
CA GLU A 275 -23.05 -10.13 -9.37
C GLU A 275 -21.78 -9.77 -8.60
N ALA A 276 -21.14 -8.65 -8.90
CA ALA A 276 -19.98 -8.17 -8.14
C ALA A 276 -20.32 -7.95 -6.66
N LEU A 277 -21.49 -7.36 -6.37
CA LEU A 277 -21.96 -7.16 -5.00
C LEU A 277 -22.26 -8.49 -4.30
N ARG A 278 -22.87 -9.44 -5.01
CA ARG A 278 -23.14 -10.80 -4.50
C ARG A 278 -21.86 -11.54 -4.15
N LEU A 279 -20.87 -11.55 -5.03
CA LEU A 279 -19.56 -12.17 -4.78
C LEU A 279 -18.80 -11.49 -3.63
N THR A 280 -18.90 -10.16 -3.52
CA THR A 280 -18.33 -9.43 -2.38
C THR A 280 -18.95 -9.85 -1.04
N ARG A 281 -20.26 -10.11 -1.01
CA ARG A 281 -20.93 -10.65 0.19
C ARG A 281 -20.40 -12.03 0.56
N GLU A 282 -20.15 -12.90 -0.41
CA GLU A 282 -19.57 -14.22 -0.14
C GLU A 282 -18.17 -14.13 0.47
N VAL A 283 -17.33 -13.20 0.00
CA VAL A 283 -16.02 -12.92 0.61
C VAL A 283 -16.19 -12.44 2.05
N ALA A 284 -17.08 -11.46 2.29
CA ALA A 284 -17.32 -10.92 3.62
C ALA A 284 -17.82 -11.99 4.61
N ASP A 285 -18.74 -12.86 4.18
CA ASP A 285 -19.27 -13.95 4.99
C ASP A 285 -18.18 -14.99 5.32
N ALA A 286 -17.39 -15.39 4.33
CA ALA A 286 -16.28 -16.32 4.52
C ALA A 286 -15.22 -15.72 5.47
N ALA A 287 -14.83 -14.46 5.27
CA ALA A 287 -13.85 -13.77 6.09
C ALA A 287 -14.32 -13.63 7.55
N THR A 288 -15.58 -13.26 7.74
CA THR A 288 -16.18 -13.07 9.09
C THR A 288 -16.10 -14.34 9.92
N SER A 289 -16.25 -15.52 9.29
CA SER A 289 -16.11 -16.81 9.98
C SER A 289 -14.70 -17.08 10.52
N LEU A 290 -13.66 -16.52 9.88
CA LEU A 290 -12.26 -16.69 10.26
C LEU A 290 -11.82 -15.66 11.30
N HIS A 291 -11.98 -14.37 11.00
CA HIS A 291 -11.50 -13.30 11.88
C HIS A 291 -12.46 -13.01 13.05
N GLY A 292 -13.69 -13.53 13.02
CA GLY A 292 -14.64 -13.51 14.14
C GLY A 292 -15.19 -12.13 14.52
N LEU A 293 -14.94 -11.12 13.68
CA LEU A 293 -15.47 -9.76 13.87
C LEU A 293 -16.84 -9.68 13.18
N GLY A 294 -17.90 -9.99 13.93
CA GLY A 294 -19.29 -9.98 13.44
C GLY A 294 -19.86 -8.57 13.17
N ALA A 295 -21.18 -8.42 13.16
CA ALA A 295 -21.84 -7.11 13.00
C ALA A 295 -21.62 -6.20 14.22
N ALA A 296 -21.33 -4.91 13.99
CA ALA A 296 -21.05 -3.97 15.07
C ALA A 296 -22.36 -3.57 15.73
N SER A 297 -22.31 -3.25 17.02
CA SER A 297 -23.34 -2.37 17.57
C SER A 297 -23.15 -0.97 16.98
N ALA A 298 -24.22 -0.32 16.55
CA ALA A 298 -24.15 1.03 16.00
C ALA A 298 -23.42 1.96 16.99
N PRO A 299 -22.52 2.85 16.51
CA PRO A 299 -21.79 3.76 17.38
C PRO A 299 -22.79 4.64 18.14
N THR A 300 -22.61 4.74 19.46
CA THR A 300 -23.47 5.55 20.33
C THR A 300 -23.08 7.02 20.20
N GLY A 301 -23.51 7.67 19.12
CA GLY A 301 -23.38 9.12 18.94
C GLY A 301 -23.31 9.57 17.48
N LYS A 302 -24.06 10.63 17.13
CA LYS A 302 -23.88 11.32 15.85
C LYS A 302 -22.68 12.26 15.97
N GLN A 303 -21.52 11.84 15.50
CA GLN A 303 -20.39 12.75 15.38
C GLN A 303 -20.58 13.57 14.10
N LYS A 304 -20.70 14.91 14.23
CA LYS A 304 -20.69 15.79 13.06
C LYS A 304 -19.25 15.87 12.56
N ILE A 305 -18.97 15.17 11.46
CA ILE A 305 -17.69 15.32 10.76
C ILE A 305 -17.89 16.37 9.67
N ARG A 306 -17.02 17.38 9.67
CA ARG A 306 -16.96 18.41 8.64
C ARG A 306 -15.68 18.17 7.88
N PHE A 307 -15.78 17.92 6.58
CA PHE A 307 -14.61 17.86 5.71
C PHE A 307 -13.92 19.21 5.71
N THR A 308 -12.60 19.20 5.90
CA THR A 308 -11.78 20.39 5.88
C THR A 308 -11.23 20.56 4.48
N THR A 309 -12.09 20.82 3.49
CA THR A 309 -11.69 21.08 2.11
C THR A 309 -11.10 22.48 2.01
N THR A 310 -9.89 22.68 2.53
CA THR A 310 -9.18 23.95 2.45
C THR A 310 -7.96 23.75 1.57
N ARG A 311 -8.03 24.28 0.35
CA ARG A 311 -6.91 24.30 -0.57
C ARG A 311 -5.73 25.02 0.08
N SER A 312 -4.52 24.57 -0.21
CA SER A 312 -3.33 25.34 0.16
C SER A 312 -3.43 26.76 -0.40
N GLU A 313 -3.31 27.77 0.46
CA GLU A 313 -3.38 29.18 0.06
C GLU A 313 -2.23 29.59 -0.89
N PHE A 314 -1.16 28.77 -0.97
CA PHE A 314 0.02 29.02 -1.78
C PHE A 314 0.37 27.84 -2.68
N LEU A 315 0.15 28.02 -3.99
CA LEU A 315 0.58 27.09 -5.03
C LEU A 315 1.84 27.62 -5.71
N ARG A 316 2.86 26.76 -5.82
CA ARG A 316 4.08 27.07 -6.56
C ARG A 316 3.80 27.07 -8.06
N GLY A 317 4.44 27.97 -8.82
CA GLY A 317 4.22 28.06 -10.27
C GLY A 317 4.49 26.76 -11.03
N SER A 318 5.50 26.00 -10.59
CA SER A 318 5.91 24.73 -11.19
C SER A 318 4.92 23.56 -10.98
N VAL A 319 3.76 23.78 -10.33
CA VAL A 319 2.66 22.79 -10.33
C VAL A 319 2.02 22.65 -11.70
N VAL A 320 2.18 23.65 -12.57
CA VAL A 320 1.82 23.58 -13.98
C VAL A 320 3.06 23.23 -14.79
N VAL A 321 2.91 22.30 -15.70
CA VAL A 321 4.00 21.83 -16.56
C VAL A 321 3.88 22.48 -17.94
N GLY A 322 4.96 23.09 -18.43
CA GLY A 322 5.03 23.55 -19.81
C GLY A 322 5.06 22.35 -20.76
N VAL A 323 4.33 22.43 -21.87
CA VAL A 323 4.33 21.35 -22.89
C VAL A 323 5.73 21.18 -23.49
N GLU A 324 6.47 22.28 -23.58
CA GLU A 324 7.85 22.37 -24.02
C GLU A 324 8.87 21.69 -23.07
N ASP A 325 8.51 21.49 -21.80
CA ASP A 325 9.40 20.91 -20.78
C ASP A 325 9.33 19.38 -20.73
N LEU A 326 8.52 18.76 -21.60
CA LEU A 326 8.21 17.33 -21.59
C LEU A 326 9.16 16.47 -22.45
N LEU A 327 10.31 17.02 -22.90
CA LEU A 327 11.26 16.33 -23.80
C LEU A 327 12.73 16.43 -23.35
N PRO A 328 13.59 15.41 -23.65
CA PRO A 328 13.26 14.11 -24.21
C PRO A 328 12.97 13.06 -23.14
N ASP A 329 12.13 12.12 -23.51
CA ASP A 329 11.77 10.92 -22.76
C ASP A 329 12.98 9.97 -22.60
N ILE A 330 13.32 9.60 -21.36
CA ILE A 330 14.15 8.42 -21.10
C ILE A 330 13.19 7.24 -20.98
N ASN A 331 12.92 6.62 -22.12
CA ASN A 331 12.00 5.49 -22.23
C ASN A 331 12.56 4.17 -21.68
N ASP A 332 13.83 4.15 -21.27
CA ASP A 332 14.56 2.92 -20.98
C ASP A 332 15.10 2.89 -19.55
N ALA A 333 14.54 2.01 -18.75
CA ALA A 333 15.04 1.62 -17.43
C ALA A 333 15.88 0.32 -17.49
N GLY A 334 16.15 -0.22 -18.69
CA GLY A 334 16.88 -1.47 -18.91
C GLY A 334 18.23 -1.56 -18.19
N PRO A 335 19.08 -0.51 -18.20
CA PRO A 335 20.32 -0.51 -17.42
C PRO A 335 20.09 -0.64 -15.90
N VAL A 336 18.99 -0.08 -15.40
CA VAL A 336 18.61 -0.15 -13.97
C VAL A 336 18.16 -1.57 -13.62
N VAL A 337 17.29 -2.15 -14.47
CA VAL A 337 16.83 -3.56 -14.33
C VAL A 337 18.02 -4.51 -14.33
N ALA A 338 18.92 -4.39 -15.30
CA ALA A 338 20.11 -5.26 -15.39
C ALA A 338 21.02 -5.13 -14.15
N ALA A 339 21.17 -3.91 -13.61
CA ALA A 339 21.93 -3.71 -12.37
C ALA A 339 21.21 -4.35 -11.16
N ALA A 340 19.89 -4.24 -11.08
CA ALA A 340 19.07 -4.84 -10.02
C ALA A 340 19.12 -6.38 -10.06
N GLU A 341 19.10 -7.00 -11.25
CA GLU A 341 19.29 -8.45 -11.42
C GLU A 341 20.67 -8.93 -10.92
N LEU A 342 21.73 -8.16 -11.17
CA LEU A 342 23.07 -8.46 -10.65
C LEU A 342 23.16 -8.30 -9.12
N TYR A 343 22.36 -7.39 -8.55
CA TYR A 343 22.21 -7.25 -7.11
C TYR A 343 21.43 -8.45 -6.53
N GLU A 344 20.32 -8.85 -7.15
CA GLU A 344 19.51 -10.00 -6.75
C GLU A 344 20.32 -11.30 -6.74
N GLN A 345 21.15 -11.54 -7.77
CA GLN A 345 22.06 -12.69 -7.80
C GLN A 345 22.97 -12.74 -6.57
N HIS A 346 23.40 -11.59 -6.07
CA HIS A 346 24.22 -11.52 -4.87
C HIS A 346 23.39 -11.74 -3.60
N VAL A 347 22.18 -11.17 -3.51
CA VAL A 347 21.25 -11.43 -2.40
C VAL A 347 21.00 -12.93 -2.22
N ARG A 348 20.88 -13.68 -3.32
CA ARG A 348 20.68 -15.14 -3.30
C ARG A 348 21.96 -15.95 -3.05
N SER A 349 23.13 -15.31 -3.06
CA SER A 349 24.42 -16.00 -2.94
C SER A 349 24.75 -16.45 -1.51
N TRP A 350 24.07 -15.88 -0.50
CA TRP A 350 24.28 -16.25 0.88
C TRP A 350 23.01 -16.12 1.73
N HIS A 351 22.81 -17.09 2.63
CA HIS A 351 21.71 -17.10 3.59
C HIS A 351 22.24 -17.37 5.00
N THR A 352 21.94 -16.46 5.92
CA THR A 352 22.13 -16.67 7.36
C THR A 352 20.97 -17.47 7.94
N SER A 353 21.26 -18.48 8.76
CA SER A 353 20.22 -19.18 9.54
C SER A 353 19.62 -18.21 10.57
N PRO A 354 18.31 -17.92 10.50
CA PRO A 354 17.68 -16.96 11.41
C PRO A 354 17.50 -17.51 12.84
N TYR A 355 17.90 -18.76 13.11
CA TYR A 355 17.71 -19.42 14.40
C TYR A 355 19.02 -19.62 15.18
N PHE A 356 20.15 -19.12 14.66
CA PHE A 356 21.43 -19.24 15.33
C PHE A 356 21.51 -18.31 16.55
N GLY A 357 21.94 -18.83 17.71
CA GLY A 357 22.31 -18.00 18.87
C GLY A 357 21.17 -17.35 19.67
N ASN A 358 19.93 -17.85 19.59
CA ASN A 358 18.74 -17.27 20.25
C ASN A 358 18.51 -15.77 19.91
N PRO A 359 18.31 -15.44 18.62
CA PRO A 359 18.16 -14.05 18.21
C PRO A 359 16.82 -13.46 18.67
N LYS A 360 16.77 -12.12 18.81
CA LYS A 360 15.52 -11.41 19.09
C LYS A 360 14.57 -11.56 17.89
N LEU A 361 13.29 -11.83 18.17
CA LEU A 361 12.27 -12.00 17.12
C LEU A 361 12.23 -10.83 16.13
N ALA A 362 12.34 -9.59 16.62
CA ALA A 362 12.35 -8.41 15.75
C ALA A 362 13.50 -8.41 14.73
N SER A 363 14.69 -8.91 15.10
CA SER A 363 15.83 -9.02 14.19
C SER A 363 15.61 -10.09 13.12
N VAL A 364 15.00 -11.21 13.51
CA VAL A 364 14.61 -12.28 12.58
C VAL A 364 13.56 -11.79 11.60
N LEU A 365 12.53 -11.11 12.10
CA LEU A 365 11.45 -10.54 11.29
C LEU A 365 11.97 -9.48 10.31
N ALA A 366 12.87 -8.59 10.75
CA ALA A 366 13.45 -7.57 9.88
C ALA A 366 14.31 -8.18 8.76
N TYR A 367 15.15 -9.18 9.09
CA TYR A 367 16.00 -9.86 8.11
C TYR A 367 15.17 -10.63 7.07
N LEU A 368 14.21 -11.42 7.53
CA LEU A 368 13.37 -12.23 6.64
C LEU A 368 12.35 -11.38 5.86
N GLY A 369 11.82 -10.32 6.48
CA GLY A 369 11.00 -9.31 5.81
C GLY A 369 11.78 -8.60 4.71
N GLY A 370 13.05 -8.26 4.95
CA GLY A 370 13.95 -7.70 3.93
C GLY A 370 14.09 -8.58 2.69
N HIS A 371 14.29 -9.90 2.87
CA HIS A 371 14.34 -10.86 1.76
C HIS A 371 13.02 -10.91 1.01
N SER A 372 11.91 -11.07 1.74
CA SER A 372 10.60 -11.31 1.11
C SER A 372 10.02 -10.07 0.44
N PHE A 373 10.21 -8.87 0.98
CA PHE A 373 9.82 -7.65 0.27
C PHE A 373 10.66 -7.44 -0.99
N PHE A 374 11.97 -7.70 -0.92
CA PHE A 374 12.84 -7.58 -2.10
C PHE A 374 12.46 -8.61 -3.18
N GLU A 375 12.20 -9.86 -2.79
CA GLU A 375 11.69 -10.89 -3.70
C GLU A 375 10.33 -10.52 -4.30
N THR A 376 9.44 -9.88 -3.52
CA THR A 376 8.16 -9.36 -4.03
C THR A 376 8.40 -8.30 -5.10
N VAL A 377 9.34 -7.38 -4.90
CA VAL A 377 9.71 -6.38 -5.92
C VAL A 377 10.18 -7.07 -7.20
N MET A 378 11.19 -7.94 -7.09
CA MET A 378 11.81 -8.56 -8.27
C MET A 378 10.84 -9.50 -9.01
N SER A 379 9.97 -10.23 -8.29
CA SER A 379 9.05 -11.19 -8.91
C SER A 379 7.81 -10.54 -9.52
N MET A 380 7.40 -9.38 -9.01
CA MET A 380 6.14 -8.73 -9.40
C MET A 380 6.33 -7.56 -10.36
N ILE A 381 7.56 -7.11 -10.61
CA ILE A 381 7.80 -5.89 -11.40
C ILE A 381 7.24 -5.94 -12.84
N ASP A 382 7.11 -7.14 -13.41
CA ASP A 382 6.55 -7.35 -14.75
C ASP A 382 5.07 -7.74 -14.74
N ASN A 383 4.61 -8.46 -13.70
CA ASN A 383 3.29 -9.12 -13.68
C ASN A 383 2.26 -8.41 -12.78
N ALA A 384 2.72 -7.80 -11.69
CA ALA A 384 1.88 -7.06 -10.74
C ALA A 384 2.64 -5.83 -10.22
N PRO A 385 2.96 -4.85 -11.09
CA PRO A 385 3.97 -3.83 -10.76
C PRO A 385 3.54 -2.90 -9.62
N VAL A 386 2.23 -2.77 -9.38
CA VAL A 386 1.72 -2.06 -8.21
C VAL A 386 2.21 -2.70 -6.90
N ALA A 387 2.23 -4.04 -6.79
CA ALA A 387 2.75 -4.72 -5.59
C ALA A 387 4.24 -4.43 -5.36
N ALA A 388 5.02 -4.30 -6.44
CA ALA A 388 6.43 -3.96 -6.36
C ALA A 388 6.63 -2.55 -5.75
N VAL A 389 5.84 -1.55 -6.15
CA VAL A 389 5.93 -0.20 -5.58
C VAL A 389 5.61 -0.22 -4.08
N PHE A 390 4.58 -0.96 -3.66
CA PHE A 390 4.23 -1.10 -2.25
C PHE A 390 5.35 -1.79 -1.45
N ALA A 391 5.91 -2.89 -1.97
CA ALA A 391 7.00 -3.61 -1.33
C ALA A 391 8.28 -2.76 -1.22
N ALA A 392 8.61 -1.98 -2.25
CA ALA A 392 9.75 -1.06 -2.26
C ALA A 392 9.59 0.05 -1.21
N ARG A 393 8.39 0.63 -1.08
CA ARG A 393 8.07 1.58 0.01
C ARG A 393 8.24 0.93 1.38
N MET A 394 7.80 -0.31 1.57
CA MET A 394 7.95 -1.04 2.84
C MET A 394 9.40 -1.32 3.20
N LEU A 395 10.22 -1.71 2.23
CA LEU A 395 11.66 -1.87 2.41
C LEU A 395 12.30 -0.56 2.90
N LEU A 396 11.94 0.55 2.26
CA LEU A 396 12.47 1.86 2.62
C LEU A 396 12.06 2.28 4.04
N GLU A 397 10.80 2.07 4.41
CA GLU A 397 10.29 2.34 5.76
C GLU A 397 11.04 1.51 6.83
N GLU A 398 11.23 0.21 6.61
CA GLU A 398 11.91 -0.67 7.56
C GLU A 398 13.41 -0.43 7.62
N ALA A 399 14.06 -0.17 6.48
CA ALA A 399 15.46 0.18 6.43
C ALA A 399 15.74 1.46 7.23
N ALA A 400 14.89 2.48 7.10
CA ALA A 400 15.00 3.72 7.86
C ALA A 400 14.88 3.49 9.38
N ARG A 401 13.92 2.67 9.81
CA ARG A 401 13.77 2.31 11.23
C ARG A 401 14.96 1.52 11.76
N LEU A 402 15.45 0.54 10.99
CA LEU A 402 16.60 -0.26 11.40
C LEU A 402 17.85 0.61 11.45
N ARG A 403 18.07 1.50 10.47
CA ARG A 403 19.17 2.47 10.46
C ARG A 403 19.14 3.36 11.69
N TRP A 404 17.98 3.91 12.06
CA TRP A 404 17.87 4.71 13.27
C TRP A 404 18.14 3.91 14.55
N LEU A 405 17.65 2.66 14.61
CA LEU A 405 17.84 1.78 15.76
C LEU A 405 19.32 1.39 15.94
N THR A 406 20.04 1.21 14.83
CA THR A 406 21.42 0.67 14.79
C THR A 406 22.49 1.71 14.51
N SER A 407 22.13 2.97 14.25
CA SER A 407 23.11 4.04 14.05
C SER A 407 24.00 4.19 15.27
N GLU A 408 25.29 4.48 15.05
CA GLU A 408 26.32 4.52 16.09
C GLU A 408 25.80 5.22 17.35
N ALA A 409 25.54 4.42 18.38
CA ALA A 409 25.17 4.91 19.69
C ALA A 409 26.47 5.29 20.40
N GLY A 410 26.53 6.47 21.02
CA GLY A 410 27.69 6.91 21.77
C GLY A 410 27.99 6.03 22.99
N SER A 411 27.02 5.18 23.39
CA SER A 411 27.12 4.20 24.48
C SER A 411 26.08 3.08 24.34
N ASP A 412 26.30 1.95 25.04
CA ASP A 412 25.32 0.86 25.15
C ASP A 412 23.97 1.32 25.75
N ASP A 413 24.01 2.30 26.65
CA ASP A 413 22.81 2.88 27.28
C ASP A 413 21.92 3.59 26.25
N GLU A 414 22.52 4.30 25.29
CA GLU A 414 21.76 4.95 24.21
C GLU A 414 21.07 3.92 23.31
N PHE A 415 21.76 2.83 22.96
CA PHE A 415 21.17 1.74 22.19
C PHE A 415 20.02 1.07 22.95
N ALA A 416 20.19 0.84 24.26
CA ALA A 416 19.15 0.29 25.12
C ALA A 416 17.92 1.21 25.19
N GLN A 417 18.13 2.54 25.27
CA GLN A 417 17.05 3.53 25.25
C GLN A 417 16.30 3.55 23.92
N ARG A 418 17.01 3.54 22.78
CA ARG A 418 16.38 3.47 21.44
C ARG A 418 15.60 2.18 21.25
N SER A 419 16.17 1.05 21.65
CA SER A 419 15.50 -0.25 21.64
C SER A 419 14.22 -0.21 22.47
N LYS A 420 14.28 0.32 23.70
CA LYS A 420 13.10 0.47 24.55
C LYS A 420 12.02 1.33 23.90
N ARG A 421 12.40 2.47 23.32
CA ARG A 421 11.50 3.40 22.61
C ARG A 421 10.81 2.71 21.42
N TYR A 422 11.56 1.92 20.65
CA TYR A 422 11.03 1.13 19.52
C TYR A 422 9.95 0.15 19.97
N PHE A 423 10.23 -0.70 20.96
CA PHE A 423 9.25 -1.68 21.44
C PHE A 423 8.07 -1.03 22.20
N ASP A 424 8.28 0.09 22.92
CA ASP A 424 7.21 0.84 23.58
C ASP A 424 6.20 1.42 22.58
N GLU A 425 6.66 1.91 21.43
CA GLU A 425 5.78 2.45 20.38
C GLU A 425 4.80 1.39 19.87
N PHE A 426 5.29 0.19 19.50
CA PHE A 426 4.42 -0.86 18.95
C PHE A 426 3.49 -1.47 20.00
N ARG A 427 3.93 -1.59 21.26
CA ARG A 427 3.05 -1.98 22.37
C ARG A 427 1.97 -0.94 22.62
N SER A 428 2.30 0.34 22.55
CA SER A 428 1.32 1.42 22.66
C SER A 428 0.30 1.39 21.51
N ARG A 429 0.74 1.11 20.28
CA ARG A 429 -0.15 0.97 19.12
C ARG A 429 -1.08 -0.23 19.26
N LYS A 430 -0.55 -1.43 19.55
CA LYS A 430 -1.34 -2.65 19.85
C LYS A 430 -2.42 -2.36 20.90
N LYS A 431 -2.05 -1.72 22.02
CA LYS A 431 -3.01 -1.36 23.09
C LYS A 431 -4.07 -0.36 22.60
N ALA A 432 -3.67 0.68 21.88
CA ALA A 432 -4.60 1.68 21.35
C ALA A 432 -5.60 1.06 20.35
N THR A 433 -5.14 0.18 19.46
CA THR A 433 -6.00 -0.52 18.51
C THR A 433 -7.01 -1.42 19.22
N ILE A 434 -6.58 -2.21 20.21
CA ILE A 434 -7.50 -3.05 21.01
C ILE A 434 -8.56 -2.19 21.72
N SER A 435 -8.14 -1.06 22.31
CA SER A 435 -9.07 -0.12 22.96
C SER A 435 -10.08 0.47 21.99
N LEU A 436 -9.63 0.88 20.80
CA LEU A 436 -10.50 1.42 19.77
C LEU A 436 -11.46 0.35 19.22
N LEU A 437 -11.01 -0.90 19.05
CA LEU A 437 -11.86 -2.02 18.59
C LEU A 437 -12.98 -2.27 19.60
N THR A 438 -12.60 -2.31 20.88
CA THR A 438 -13.53 -2.50 21.98
C THR A 438 -14.54 -1.34 22.08
N GLY A 439 -14.06 -0.10 21.90
CA GLY A 439 -14.93 1.09 21.84
C GLY A 439 -15.93 1.07 20.69
N ASN A 440 -15.61 0.40 19.58
CA ASN A 440 -16.47 0.20 18.41
C ASN A 440 -17.36 -1.06 18.49
N GLY A 441 -17.50 -1.65 19.68
CA GLY A 441 -18.42 -2.77 19.92
C GLY A 441 -17.86 -4.16 19.64
N VAL A 442 -16.57 -4.30 19.31
CA VAL A 442 -15.90 -5.61 19.23
C VAL A 442 -15.68 -6.15 20.64
N ARG A 443 -15.98 -7.43 20.89
CA ARG A 443 -15.68 -8.06 22.19
C ARG A 443 -14.18 -8.03 22.44
N GLN A 444 -13.77 -7.58 23.64
CA GLN A 444 -12.35 -7.42 23.99
C GLN A 444 -11.51 -8.69 23.74
N GLN A 445 -12.05 -9.88 24.02
CA GLN A 445 -11.37 -11.15 23.77
C GLN A 445 -11.08 -11.38 22.28
N VAL A 446 -12.02 -11.04 21.40
CA VAL A 446 -11.83 -11.13 19.95
C VAL A 446 -10.79 -10.12 19.49
N ALA A 447 -10.86 -8.89 19.99
CA ALA A 447 -9.88 -7.84 19.67
C ALA A 447 -8.45 -8.22 20.11
N LYS A 448 -8.30 -8.87 21.28
CA LYS A 448 -7.01 -9.35 21.77
C LYS A 448 -6.45 -10.50 20.92
N LYS A 449 -7.31 -11.46 20.55
CA LYS A 449 -6.92 -12.63 19.74
C LYS A 449 -6.19 -12.27 18.45
N LEU A 450 -6.58 -11.17 17.79
CA LEU A 450 -5.91 -10.68 16.58
C LEU A 450 -4.43 -10.33 16.78
N PHE A 451 -4.01 -10.01 18.01
CA PHE A 451 -2.64 -9.65 18.32
C PHE A 451 -1.93 -10.67 19.23
N GLU A 452 -2.56 -11.81 19.51
CA GLU A 452 -1.92 -12.90 20.25
C GLU A 452 -0.92 -13.59 19.34
N PHE A 453 0.26 -13.91 19.88
CA PHE A 453 1.24 -14.72 19.16
C PHE A 453 0.87 -16.21 19.25
N PRO A 454 1.31 -17.04 18.30
CA PRO A 454 1.30 -18.49 18.44
C PRO A 454 1.95 -18.96 19.74
N ASP A 455 1.45 -20.06 20.33
CA ASP A 455 1.88 -20.58 21.63
C ASP A 455 3.40 -20.86 21.73
N ASN A 456 4.05 -21.11 20.60
CA ASN A 456 5.47 -21.42 20.51
C ASN A 456 6.37 -20.18 20.30
N VAL A 457 5.78 -18.98 20.26
CA VAL A 457 6.51 -17.71 20.18
C VAL A 457 6.54 -17.07 21.56
N VAL A 458 7.75 -16.78 22.06
CA VAL A 458 7.92 -16.12 23.36
C VAL A 458 7.59 -14.64 23.22
N GLU A 459 6.48 -14.19 23.82
CA GLU A 459 6.13 -12.77 23.87
C GLU A 459 7.12 -12.01 24.76
N GLY A 460 7.55 -10.83 24.29
CA GLY A 460 8.37 -9.92 25.07
C GLY A 460 7.60 -9.27 26.24
N PRO A 461 8.24 -8.36 27.00
CA PRO A 461 7.57 -7.65 28.09
C PRO A 461 6.33 -6.89 27.61
N THR A 462 5.25 -6.87 28.39
CA THR A 462 4.00 -6.16 28.03
C THR A 462 3.93 -4.73 28.57
N ASP A 463 4.80 -4.36 29.50
CA ASP A 463 4.73 -3.08 30.22
C ASP A 463 5.22 -1.90 29.38
N ILE A 464 4.37 -0.89 29.22
CA ILE A 464 4.69 0.35 28.50
C ILE A 464 5.25 1.37 29.50
N ALA A 465 6.40 1.97 29.20
CA ALA A 465 7.00 2.96 30.09
C ALA A 465 6.13 4.21 30.27
N LYS A 466 6.04 4.71 31.51
CA LYS A 466 5.38 5.99 31.82
C LYS A 466 6.20 7.14 31.25
N GLY A 467 5.55 8.06 30.54
CA GLY A 467 6.23 9.18 29.88
C GLY A 467 7.06 8.77 28.67
N ARG A 468 6.65 7.69 27.96
CA ARG A 468 7.34 7.22 26.75
C ARG A 468 7.54 8.36 25.76
N GLU A 469 8.70 8.39 25.13
CA GLU A 469 8.92 9.23 23.96
C GLU A 469 8.41 8.50 22.70
N PRO A 470 7.62 9.16 21.82
CA PRO A 470 7.20 8.55 20.56
C PRO A 470 8.39 8.33 19.64
N LEU A 471 8.39 7.39 18.70
CA LEU A 471 9.49 7.30 17.71
C LEU A 471 9.66 8.63 16.94
N PRO A 472 10.88 8.94 16.42
CA PRO A 472 11.04 10.01 15.45
C PRO A 472 10.09 9.82 14.26
N SER A 473 9.80 10.91 13.53
CA SER A 473 9.02 10.79 12.29
C SER A 473 9.76 9.93 11.27
N ILE A 474 9.00 9.27 10.38
CA ILE A 474 9.62 8.47 9.29
C ILE A 474 10.51 9.34 8.41
N GLU A 475 10.10 10.58 8.13
CA GLU A 475 10.88 11.60 7.42
C GLU A 475 12.26 11.84 8.07
N SER A 476 12.30 11.98 9.41
CA SER A 476 13.58 12.14 10.13
C SER A 476 14.46 10.89 10.03
N MET A 477 13.87 9.70 10.02
CA MET A 477 14.61 8.44 9.90
C MET A 477 15.09 8.19 8.47
N LEU A 478 14.31 8.60 7.46
CA LEU A 478 14.68 8.54 6.04
C LEU A 478 15.84 9.47 5.71
N ARG A 479 15.86 10.68 6.27
CA ARG A 479 17.01 11.59 6.14
C ARG A 479 18.29 10.94 6.65
N ALA A 480 18.23 10.27 7.81
CA ALA A 480 19.38 9.55 8.37
C ALA A 480 19.81 8.32 7.55
N LEU A 481 18.89 7.72 6.78
CA LEU A 481 19.22 6.69 5.79
C LEU A 481 19.88 7.30 4.54
N GLY A 482 19.50 8.54 4.20
CA GLY A 482 20.05 9.34 3.11
C GLY A 482 21.42 9.97 3.38
N ASP A 483 21.87 10.07 4.64
CA ASP A 483 23.14 10.72 5.02
C ASP A 483 24.38 10.33 4.18
N PRO A 484 24.53 9.08 3.68
CA PRO A 484 25.67 8.72 2.85
C PRO A 484 25.67 9.29 1.42
N TYR A 485 24.56 9.87 0.96
CA TYR A 485 24.37 10.36 -0.42
C TYR A 485 24.59 11.87 -0.54
N PRO A 486 24.86 12.41 -1.75
CA PRO A 486 25.09 13.83 -1.96
C PRO A 486 23.94 14.74 -1.53
N GLU A 487 22.68 14.37 -1.80
CA GLU A 487 21.51 15.11 -1.29
C GLU A 487 20.68 14.21 -0.35
N PRO A 488 21.01 14.11 0.96
CA PRO A 488 20.35 13.18 1.89
C PRO A 488 18.81 13.26 1.94
N GLY A 489 18.26 14.39 1.55
CA GLY A 489 16.82 14.63 1.48
C GLY A 489 16.09 13.83 0.38
N TRP A 490 16.80 13.28 -0.61
CA TRP A 490 16.19 12.58 -1.73
C TRP A 490 15.36 11.37 -1.29
N MET A 491 15.76 10.69 -0.21
CA MET A 491 15.02 9.56 0.37
C MET A 491 13.62 9.95 0.86
N CYS A 492 13.46 11.17 1.38
CA CYS A 492 12.15 11.70 1.78
C CYS A 492 11.27 11.98 0.55
N VAL A 493 11.87 12.45 -0.53
CA VAL A 493 11.18 12.71 -1.81
C VAL A 493 10.79 11.40 -2.49
N ALA A 494 11.70 10.43 -2.54
CA ALA A 494 11.45 9.06 -3.02
C ALA A 494 10.27 8.43 -2.29
N TYR A 495 10.26 8.50 -0.95
CA TYR A 495 9.13 8.04 -0.15
C TYR A 495 7.81 8.74 -0.52
N SER A 496 7.83 10.06 -0.73
CA SER A 496 6.67 10.85 -1.15
C SER A 496 6.15 10.45 -2.54
N LEU A 497 7.04 10.13 -3.48
CA LEU A 497 6.69 9.71 -4.85
C LEU A 497 6.12 8.28 -4.89
N LEU A 498 6.75 7.33 -4.20
CA LEU A 498 6.18 5.97 -4.04
C LEU A 498 4.81 6.02 -3.36
N SER A 499 4.65 6.96 -2.42
CA SER A 499 3.39 7.13 -1.69
C SER A 499 2.22 7.49 -2.60
N GLN A 500 2.47 8.17 -3.74
CA GLN A 500 1.43 8.52 -4.71
C GLN A 500 0.68 7.28 -5.22
N VAL A 501 1.43 6.24 -5.58
CA VAL A 501 0.84 4.94 -5.96
C VAL A 501 0.11 4.32 -4.77
N THR A 502 0.73 4.31 -3.59
CA THR A 502 0.11 3.61 -2.45
C THR A 502 -1.17 4.24 -1.92
N HIS A 503 -1.39 5.52 -2.20
CA HIS A 503 -2.61 6.26 -1.85
C HIS A 503 -3.56 6.45 -3.05
N SER A 504 -3.31 5.73 -4.15
CA SER A 504 -4.10 5.77 -5.39
C SER A 504 -4.30 7.19 -5.89
N THR A 505 -3.31 8.06 -5.74
CA THR A 505 -3.46 9.46 -6.14
C THR A 505 -3.47 9.59 -7.67
N PRO A 506 -4.06 10.65 -8.25
CA PRO A 506 -3.93 10.96 -9.67
C PRO A 506 -2.50 10.81 -10.21
N ILE A 507 -1.48 11.35 -9.54
CA ILE A 507 -0.08 11.16 -9.95
C ILE A 507 0.31 9.68 -9.93
N GLY A 508 -0.06 8.94 -8.89
CA GLY A 508 0.20 7.51 -8.78
C GLY A 508 -0.44 6.69 -9.90
N VAL A 509 -1.68 7.02 -10.28
CA VAL A 509 -2.41 6.38 -11.38
C VAL A 509 -1.71 6.61 -12.72
N LEU A 510 -1.25 7.83 -12.99
CA LEU A 510 -0.50 8.13 -14.22
C LEU A 510 0.81 7.34 -14.30
N HIS A 511 1.52 7.17 -13.18
CA HIS A 511 2.77 6.40 -13.16
C HIS A 511 2.59 4.88 -13.25
N LEU A 512 1.35 4.38 -13.20
CA LEU A 512 0.95 2.99 -13.42
C LEU A 512 0.26 2.75 -14.77
N THR A 513 0.34 3.74 -15.65
CA THR A 513 -0.29 3.73 -16.96
C THR A 513 0.77 4.05 -18.01
N ARG A 514 0.82 3.26 -19.09
CA ARG A 514 1.73 3.51 -20.22
C ARG A 514 0.94 3.59 -21.51
N ASN A 515 1.27 4.57 -22.35
CA ASN A 515 0.83 4.54 -23.73
C ASN A 515 1.83 3.73 -24.58
N ARG A 516 1.35 2.73 -25.30
CA ARG A 516 2.13 1.98 -26.30
C ARG A 516 1.38 2.00 -27.62
N ASN A 517 2.02 1.59 -28.71
CA ASN A 517 1.49 1.65 -30.09
C ASN A 517 0.07 1.05 -30.28
N ASP A 518 -0.45 0.30 -29.31
CA ASP A 518 -1.77 -0.34 -29.30
C ASP A 518 -2.77 0.30 -28.30
N GLY A 519 -2.45 1.46 -27.72
CA GLY A 519 -3.25 2.20 -26.74
C GLY A 519 -2.68 2.19 -25.31
N VAL A 520 -3.45 2.73 -24.36
CA VAL A 520 -3.14 2.73 -22.94
C VAL A 520 -3.13 1.32 -22.38
N GLN A 521 -2.04 1.00 -21.70
CA GLN A 521 -1.86 -0.19 -20.90
C GLN A 521 -1.81 0.24 -19.43
N PHE A 522 -2.84 -0.15 -18.69
CA PHE A 522 -2.84 -0.04 -17.24
C PHE A 522 -2.01 -1.16 -16.60
N GLY A 523 -1.51 -0.90 -15.40
CA GLY A 523 -0.73 -1.87 -14.65
C GLY A 523 0.71 -1.97 -15.14
N GLN A 524 1.27 -0.91 -15.73
CA GLN A 524 2.68 -0.83 -16.11
C GLN A 524 3.33 0.42 -15.53
N LEU A 525 4.52 0.26 -14.94
CA LEU A 525 5.26 1.40 -14.42
C LEU A 525 5.91 2.20 -15.53
N THR A 526 5.77 3.51 -15.43
CA THR A 526 6.66 4.47 -16.12
C THR A 526 8.13 4.22 -15.78
N PRO A 527 9.09 4.56 -16.66
CA PRO A 527 10.52 4.34 -16.42
C PRO A 527 11.03 4.95 -15.10
N GLU A 528 10.51 6.12 -14.71
CA GLU A 528 10.86 6.85 -13.51
C GLU A 528 10.39 6.11 -12.26
N MET A 529 9.13 5.67 -12.25
CA MET A 529 8.58 4.90 -11.12
C MET A 529 9.22 3.52 -11.01
N LEU A 530 9.49 2.85 -12.13
CA LEU A 530 10.21 1.57 -12.18
C LEU A 530 11.62 1.73 -11.61
N SER A 531 12.37 2.73 -12.08
CA SER A 531 13.74 2.98 -11.62
C SER A 531 13.78 3.36 -10.15
N LEU A 532 12.85 4.22 -9.69
CA LEU A 532 12.74 4.58 -8.28
C LEU A 532 12.43 3.36 -7.41
N THR A 533 11.50 2.51 -7.85
CA THR A 533 11.09 1.27 -7.15
C THR A 533 12.28 0.32 -6.99
N LEU A 534 13.06 0.10 -8.05
CA LEU A 534 14.24 -0.77 -8.00
C LEU A 534 15.37 -0.19 -7.16
N ASP A 535 15.61 1.11 -7.27
CA ASP A 535 16.65 1.81 -6.52
C ASP A 535 16.43 1.69 -5.01
N VAL A 536 15.27 2.16 -4.53
CA VAL A 536 14.94 2.11 -3.10
C VAL A 536 14.81 0.68 -2.58
N ALA A 537 14.38 -0.28 -3.41
CA ALA A 537 14.32 -1.68 -3.02
C ALA A 537 15.72 -2.28 -2.82
N CYS A 538 16.67 -1.99 -3.72
CA CYS A 538 18.05 -2.44 -3.60
C CYS A 538 18.73 -1.78 -2.39
N LEU A 539 18.57 -0.47 -2.20
CA LEU A 539 19.15 0.26 -1.06
C LEU A 539 18.54 -0.19 0.28
N GLY A 540 17.21 -0.28 0.36
CA GLY A 540 16.51 -0.68 1.57
C GLY A 540 16.83 -2.13 1.96
N SER A 541 16.84 -3.04 0.98
CA SER A 541 17.21 -4.44 1.24
C SER A 541 18.68 -4.59 1.61
N ALA A 542 19.61 -3.83 1.02
CA ALA A 542 21.03 -3.91 1.38
C ALA A 542 21.23 -3.61 2.87
N HIS A 543 20.55 -2.57 3.38
CA HIS A 543 20.61 -2.20 4.79
C HIS A 543 19.99 -3.26 5.71
N LEU A 544 18.81 -3.77 5.37
CA LEU A 544 18.10 -4.79 6.16
C LEU A 544 18.83 -6.13 6.19
N LEU A 545 19.29 -6.60 5.03
CA LEU A 545 19.94 -7.89 4.86
C LEU A 545 21.36 -7.89 5.40
N GLY A 546 22.12 -6.82 5.14
CA GLY A 546 23.49 -6.66 5.60
C GLY A 546 23.55 -6.53 7.13
N THR A 547 22.85 -5.55 7.69
CA THR A 547 22.75 -5.37 9.15
C THR A 547 22.15 -6.59 9.83
N GLY A 548 21.10 -7.18 9.26
CA GLY A 548 20.47 -8.40 9.78
C GLY A 548 21.45 -9.58 9.83
N SER A 549 22.26 -9.78 8.78
CA SER A 549 23.27 -10.85 8.74
C SER A 549 24.34 -10.66 9.82
N ILE A 550 24.81 -9.44 10.03
CA ILE A 550 25.78 -9.12 11.10
C ILE A 550 25.17 -9.45 12.47
N LEU A 551 23.94 -9.00 12.74
CA LEU A 551 23.28 -9.24 14.02
C LEU A 551 23.03 -10.73 14.30
N LEU A 552 22.62 -11.50 13.28
CA LEU A 552 22.26 -12.92 13.43
C LEU A 552 23.48 -13.86 13.50
N THR A 553 24.62 -13.45 12.95
CA THR A 553 25.87 -14.25 12.99
C THR A 553 26.80 -13.88 14.13
N GLY A 554 26.46 -12.85 14.93
CA GLY A 554 27.35 -12.30 15.94
C GLY A 554 28.55 -11.56 15.33
N GLY A 555 28.40 -11.02 14.11
CA GLY A 555 29.42 -10.23 13.43
C GLY A 555 30.54 -11.05 12.80
N SER A 556 30.22 -12.16 12.11
CA SER A 556 31.24 -12.94 11.43
C SER A 556 31.93 -12.15 10.30
N ALA A 557 33.14 -12.56 9.92
CA ALA A 557 33.87 -11.92 8.83
C ALA A 557 33.14 -12.07 7.48
N GLU A 558 32.47 -13.20 7.28
CA GLU A 558 31.60 -13.46 6.13
C GLU A 558 30.42 -12.48 6.09
N ALA A 559 29.83 -12.17 7.26
CA ALA A 559 28.75 -11.20 7.39
C ALA A 559 29.16 -9.79 7.00
N ALA A 560 30.32 -9.36 7.48
CA ALA A 560 30.87 -8.06 7.11
C ALA A 560 31.21 -7.97 5.61
N ALA A 561 31.76 -9.04 5.01
CA ALA A 561 32.08 -9.06 3.59
C ALA A 561 30.83 -9.01 2.71
N TYR A 562 29.77 -9.72 3.09
CA TYR A 562 28.49 -9.68 2.40
C TYR A 562 27.78 -8.34 2.51
N ASP A 563 27.73 -7.77 3.71
CA ASP A 563 27.14 -6.43 3.94
C ASP A 563 27.80 -5.37 3.06
N LEU A 564 29.13 -5.37 2.99
CA LEU A 564 29.89 -4.46 2.13
C LEU A 564 29.54 -4.62 0.65
N GLU A 565 29.46 -5.87 0.16
CA GLU A 565 29.19 -6.15 -1.24
C GLU A 565 27.72 -5.86 -1.64
N LEU A 566 26.76 -6.07 -0.72
CA LEU A 566 25.37 -5.63 -0.89
C LEU A 566 25.32 -4.12 -1.12
N HIS A 567 25.93 -3.32 -0.24
CA HIS A 567 25.94 -1.87 -0.37
C HIS A 567 26.64 -1.41 -1.65
N ARG A 568 27.76 -2.03 -2.02
CA ARG A 568 28.49 -1.71 -3.26
C ARG A 568 27.62 -1.92 -4.51
N ARG A 569 26.86 -3.01 -4.55
CA ARG A 569 25.97 -3.33 -5.69
C ARG A 569 24.72 -2.47 -5.69
N ALA A 570 24.11 -2.24 -4.53
CA ALA A 570 22.96 -1.35 -4.41
C ALA A 570 23.32 0.09 -4.86
N TYR A 571 24.53 0.57 -4.52
CA TYR A 571 25.05 1.83 -5.03
C TYR A 571 25.23 1.83 -6.57
N ALA A 572 25.57 0.70 -7.19
CA ALA A 572 25.63 0.60 -8.64
C ALA A 572 24.23 0.73 -9.29
N VAL A 573 23.19 0.16 -8.66
CA VAL A 573 21.79 0.36 -9.08
C VAL A 573 21.42 1.83 -8.96
N HIS A 574 21.69 2.46 -7.82
CA HIS A 574 21.40 3.88 -7.60
C HIS A 574 22.05 4.79 -8.65
N ASN A 575 23.33 4.57 -8.98
CA ASN A 575 24.02 5.35 -10.01
C ASN A 575 23.38 5.25 -11.41
N ALA A 576 22.80 4.09 -11.75
CA ALA A 576 22.04 3.93 -12.98
C ALA A 576 20.65 4.58 -12.87
N ALA A 577 19.99 4.40 -11.72
CA ALA A 577 18.61 4.81 -11.49
C ALA A 577 18.44 6.33 -11.40
N ARG A 578 19.36 7.05 -10.76
CA ARG A 578 19.30 8.52 -10.61
C ARG A 578 19.27 9.26 -11.95
N LEU A 579 19.83 8.67 -13.01
CA LEU A 579 19.76 9.23 -14.36
C LEU A 579 18.36 9.11 -14.98
N VAL A 580 17.53 8.20 -14.47
CA VAL A 580 16.16 7.95 -14.96
C VAL A 580 15.11 8.60 -14.07
N HIS A 581 15.20 8.45 -12.74
CA HIS A 581 14.22 9.02 -11.80
C HIS A 581 14.55 10.45 -11.32
N GLY A 582 15.80 10.88 -11.50
CA GLY A 582 16.22 12.27 -11.31
C GLY A 582 16.51 12.70 -9.87
N LEU A 583 16.52 11.79 -8.90
CA LEU A 583 16.88 12.09 -7.52
C LEU A 583 18.30 11.59 -7.21
N ASP A 584 19.09 12.30 -6.41
CA ASP A 584 20.48 11.94 -6.04
C ASP A 584 20.78 12.21 -4.56
#